data_AF-A0A8I1UAN3-F1
#
_entry.id   AF-A0A8I1UAN3-F1
#
_cell.length_a   1.000
_cell.length_b   1.000
_cell.length_c   1.000
_cell.angle_alpha   90.00
_cell.angle_beta   90.00
_cell.angle_gamma   90.00
#
_symmetry.space_group_name_H-M   'P 1'
#
loop_
_entity.id
_entity.type
_entity.pdbx_description
1 polymer ?
#
loop_
_entity_poly.entity_id
_entity_poly.type
_entity_poly.pdbx_seq_one_letter_code
_entity_poly.pdbx_strand_id
1 'polypeptide(L)'
;MNAADAATLHSFQVEERPLMAMEMVDNTQGAWGEADPLVDRLKRWAGDAYWQLLSHHKGHVVRQTNHGLMMEFADARHCVQAAFALNQLADAVNARANASKRLQLRAGAHLASYGLGQREPVDRDVQLTSELTALAEPGEILVTAELRDRLANGLDADFEDLGHWVESFVQPVRLFRAHSRHEALPDRLAAVDKDLRPTLAVIPFQASVPEVKHWILGELIADGVIARLSHSIGLRVIARQSTSALRGSGELAEIERHLGATFILSGSYRTHNSTLVVTAELAEARSHTLLWTGQLQHALNDLLQEQSELLHELARMVAQALDKAQVNQALTRPLPSLDSSFLMLAGISMVHSHSSKAFDRGREVLSALTERHPEHALPRAWLAMWHALNVVKGTSGNAARDIKLAREQTLYAQQAEPNNAMALAVEGYIHCQLLGNPQQANSYLTSAVKANPSEPMAWLFKSLCSAAWGSSSLSVTEAYVARSLSPVDPLQYFFNLLTGNALLADHQLEQALACGRLSLRANKHHVPTLRLLLTAYAELGKIDEGKAIMAQLRAEAPELTVSSYVSMGSNESPLRQRIAHAMRQLGLPET
;
A
#
# COMPACT_ATOMS: atom_id res chain seq x y z
N MET A 1 -9.04 36.23 53.65
CA MET A 1 -7.69 36.44 53.10
C MET A 1 -7.83 36.35 51.59
N ASN A 2 -7.40 37.42 50.91
CA ASN A 2 -7.85 37.84 49.58
C ASN A 2 -7.24 37.02 48.44
N ALA A 3 -7.89 37.08 47.27
CA ALA A 3 -7.43 36.60 45.96
C ALA A 3 -6.17 37.33 45.41
N ALA A 4 -5.35 37.91 46.30
CA ALA A 4 -4.14 38.66 45.97
C ALA A 4 -2.84 37.85 46.21
N ASP A 5 -2.89 36.70 46.89
CA ASP A 5 -1.70 35.89 47.19
C ASP A 5 -1.35 34.85 46.11
N ALA A 6 -2.11 34.76 45.02
CA ALA A 6 -1.84 33.84 43.91
C ALA A 6 -0.96 34.44 42.79
N ALA A 7 -0.57 35.72 42.89
CA ALA A 7 0.13 36.45 41.82
C ALA A 7 1.63 36.68 42.09
N THR A 8 2.28 35.77 42.83
CA THR A 8 3.75 35.81 43.02
C THR A 8 4.38 34.44 42.74
N LEU A 9 4.10 33.87 41.56
CA LEU A 9 5.01 32.91 40.96
C LEU A 9 5.94 33.71 40.05
N HIS A 10 7.14 33.99 40.56
CA HIS A 10 8.25 34.47 39.76
C HIS A 10 8.30 33.66 38.46
N SER A 11 8.10 34.34 37.32
CA SER A 11 8.45 33.80 36.02
C SER A 11 9.97 33.59 36.01
N PHE A 12 10.41 32.40 36.40
CA PHE A 12 11.78 31.97 36.14
C PHE A 12 11.99 32.07 34.63
N GLN A 13 12.79 33.04 34.20
CA GLN A 13 13.23 33.11 32.82
C GLN A 13 14.13 31.89 32.59
N VAL A 14 13.61 30.91 31.86
CA VAL A 14 14.32 29.70 31.44
C VAL A 14 14.84 29.95 30.04
N GLU A 15 16.13 29.68 29.83
CA GLU A 15 16.71 29.65 28.48
C GLU A 15 16.66 28.22 27.95
N GLU A 16 16.12 28.02 26.75
CA GLU A 16 16.04 26.69 26.12
C GLU A 16 17.11 26.53 25.05
N ARG A 17 17.99 25.54 25.21
CA ARG A 17 19.04 25.19 24.24
C ARG A 17 18.99 23.72 23.88
N PRO A 18 19.28 23.35 22.62
CA PRO A 18 19.44 21.95 22.24
C PRO A 18 20.52 21.24 23.07
N LEU A 19 20.16 20.08 23.58
CA LEU A 19 21.05 19.17 24.31
C LEU A 19 20.97 17.80 23.65
N MET A 20 22.13 17.26 23.25
CA MET A 20 22.27 15.96 22.61
C MET A 20 23.25 15.09 23.39
N ALA A 21 22.90 13.84 23.65
CA ALA A 21 23.89 12.81 23.99
C ALA A 21 24.11 11.88 22.81
N MET A 22 25.37 11.53 22.58
CA MET A 22 25.77 10.58 21.55
C MET A 22 26.72 9.55 22.12
N GLU A 23 26.37 8.28 21.92
CA GLU A 23 27.07 7.12 22.46
C GLU A 23 27.66 6.26 21.36
N MET A 24 28.81 5.66 21.66
CA MET A 24 29.42 4.61 20.86
C MET A 24 28.78 3.27 21.23
N VAL A 25 28.28 2.56 20.21
CA VAL A 25 27.80 1.18 20.35
C VAL A 25 28.81 0.23 19.75
N ASP A 26 29.31 -0.70 20.58
CA ASP A 26 30.24 -1.75 20.16
C ASP A 26 29.45 -3.02 19.83
N ASN A 27 29.49 -3.45 18.57
CA ASN A 27 28.90 -4.71 18.12
C ASN A 27 29.82 -5.93 18.37
N THR A 28 30.95 -5.73 19.04
CA THR A 28 31.94 -6.77 19.31
C THR A 28 32.11 -7.00 20.81
N GLN A 29 32.17 -8.27 21.23
CA GLN A 29 32.53 -8.65 22.60
C GLN A 29 33.99 -8.26 22.90
N GLY A 30 34.23 -6.99 23.23
CA GLY A 30 35.46 -6.52 23.87
C GLY A 30 36.66 -6.22 22.97
N ALA A 31 36.47 -5.83 21.70
CA ALA A 31 37.60 -5.43 20.84
C ALA A 31 38.22 -4.08 21.24
N TRP A 32 37.45 -3.21 21.90
CA TRP A 32 37.89 -1.92 22.40
C TRP A 32 37.88 -1.94 23.93
N GLY A 33 39.04 -2.22 24.55
CA GLY A 33 39.15 -2.37 26.00
C GLY A 33 38.43 -1.26 26.79
N GLU A 34 37.53 -1.64 27.70
CA GLU A 34 36.71 -0.73 28.51
C GLU A 34 37.52 0.15 29.48
N ALA A 35 38.83 -0.11 29.62
CA ALA A 35 39.72 0.60 30.54
C ALA A 35 40.27 1.95 30.01
N ASP A 36 40.11 2.24 28.72
CA ASP A 36 40.63 3.48 28.12
C ASP A 36 39.61 4.64 28.20
N PRO A 37 40.04 5.88 28.54
CA PRO A 37 39.15 7.05 28.52
C PRO A 37 38.44 7.22 27.16
N LEU A 38 37.15 7.60 27.18
CA LEU A 38 36.33 7.77 25.96
C LEU A 38 37.00 8.67 24.90
N VAL A 39 37.62 9.76 25.33
CA VAL A 39 38.35 10.70 24.44
C VAL A 39 39.47 10.00 23.66
N ASP A 40 40.20 9.08 24.29
CA ASP A 40 41.29 8.34 23.64
C ASP A 40 40.76 7.24 22.71
N ARG A 41 39.57 6.69 22.99
CA ARG A 41 38.87 5.79 22.05
C ARG A 41 38.39 6.55 20.82
N LEU A 42 37.75 7.70 20.99
CA LEU A 42 37.31 8.55 19.88
C LEU A 42 38.49 9.04 19.02
N LYS A 43 39.60 9.47 19.64
CA LYS A 43 40.82 9.85 18.92
C LYS A 43 41.43 8.70 18.13
N ARG A 44 41.43 7.47 18.65
CA ARG A 44 41.92 6.29 17.92
C ARG A 44 41.00 5.87 16.78
N TRP A 45 39.70 6.02 16.95
CA TRP A 45 38.71 5.62 15.95
C TRP A 45 38.59 6.63 14.81
N ALA A 46 38.40 7.90 15.13
CA ALA A 46 38.06 8.95 14.17
C ALA A 46 39.11 10.07 14.05
N GLY A 47 40.21 10.02 14.82
CA GLY A 47 41.23 11.06 14.83
C GLY A 47 40.69 12.42 15.28
N ASP A 48 41.27 13.50 14.76
CA ASP A 48 40.84 14.86 15.06
C ASP A 48 39.53 15.25 14.34
N ALA A 49 39.09 14.46 13.35
CA ALA A 49 37.91 14.77 12.55
C ALA A 49 36.62 14.86 13.39
N TYR A 50 36.50 14.01 14.42
CA TYR A 50 35.36 14.05 15.36
C TYR A 50 35.26 15.42 16.05
N TRP A 51 36.37 15.92 16.59
CA TRP A 51 36.44 17.19 17.30
C TRP A 51 36.31 18.39 16.36
N GLN A 52 36.83 18.28 15.14
CA GLN A 52 36.68 19.29 14.10
C GLN A 52 35.22 19.46 13.67
N LEU A 53 34.50 18.36 13.45
CA LEU A 53 33.07 18.40 13.10
C LEU A 53 32.22 18.97 14.24
N LEU A 54 32.49 18.54 15.48
CA LEU A 54 31.80 19.08 16.65
C LEU A 54 32.00 20.60 16.77
N SER A 55 33.26 21.06 16.60
CA SER A 55 33.59 22.48 16.64
C SER A 55 32.99 23.26 15.47
N HIS A 56 32.99 22.68 14.26
CA HIS A 56 32.40 23.27 13.06
C HIS A 56 30.91 23.53 13.23
N HIS A 57 30.20 22.60 13.86
CA HIS A 57 28.79 22.74 14.19
C HIS A 57 28.55 23.41 15.57
N LYS A 58 29.56 24.08 16.14
CA LYS A 58 29.42 24.88 17.38
C LYS A 58 28.89 24.08 18.59
N GLY A 59 29.16 22.78 18.65
CA GLY A 59 28.80 21.95 19.78
C GLY A 59 29.81 22.10 20.92
N HIS A 60 29.32 22.22 22.15
CA HIS A 60 30.16 22.31 23.35
C HIS A 60 29.89 21.10 24.25
N VAL A 61 30.93 20.38 24.65
CA VAL A 61 30.77 19.22 25.54
C VAL A 61 30.44 19.72 26.95
N VAL A 62 29.28 19.31 27.45
CA VAL A 62 28.79 19.64 28.81
C VAL A 62 29.15 18.51 29.76
N ARG A 63 29.08 17.26 29.31
CA ARG A 63 29.37 16.08 30.14
C ARG A 63 29.99 14.96 29.32
N GLN A 64 30.94 14.26 29.93
CA GLN A 64 31.49 13.02 29.39
C GLN A 64 31.01 11.83 30.23
N THR A 65 30.57 10.77 29.56
CA THR A 65 30.24 9.48 30.19
C THR A 65 31.24 8.40 29.75
N ASN A 66 31.08 7.18 30.23
CA ASN A 66 31.90 6.06 29.78
C ASN A 66 31.62 5.72 28.31
N HIS A 67 30.40 5.89 27.81
CA HIS A 67 29.99 5.40 26.49
C HIS A 67 29.76 6.52 25.47
N GLY A 68 29.64 7.77 25.91
CA GLY A 68 29.27 8.89 25.05
C GLY A 68 29.53 10.27 25.61
N LEU A 69 29.28 11.27 24.78
CA LEU A 69 29.39 12.69 25.13
C LEU A 69 28.00 13.32 25.14
N MET A 70 27.76 14.20 26.09
CA MET A 70 26.60 15.09 26.13
C MET A 70 27.05 16.50 25.76
N MET A 71 26.37 17.09 24.79
CA MET A 71 26.79 18.29 24.08
C MET A 71 25.63 19.28 23.95
N GLU A 72 25.91 20.56 24.19
CA GLU A 72 24.98 21.66 23.96
C GLU A 72 25.26 22.37 22.63
N PHE A 73 24.21 22.93 22.03
CA PHE A 73 24.30 23.68 20.77
C PHE A 73 23.56 25.01 20.88
N ALA A 74 24.00 26.00 20.09
CA ALA A 74 23.35 27.31 20.05
C ALA A 74 21.95 27.28 19.42
N ASP A 75 21.70 26.36 18.48
CA ASP A 75 20.39 26.17 17.86
C ASP A 75 20.19 24.72 17.36
N ALA A 76 18.91 24.38 17.13
CA ALA A 76 18.49 23.02 16.79
C ALA A 76 19.10 22.52 15.48
N ARG A 77 19.38 23.42 14.53
CA ARG A 77 19.96 23.06 13.23
C ARG A 77 21.39 22.57 13.41
N HIS A 78 22.21 23.32 14.12
CA HIS A 78 23.59 22.93 14.40
C HIS A 78 23.65 21.59 15.16
N CYS A 79 22.72 21.37 16.10
CA CYS A 79 22.60 20.10 16.83
C CYS A 79 22.38 18.91 15.89
N VAL A 80 21.36 18.98 15.03
CA VAL A 80 21.01 17.87 14.13
C VAL A 80 22.06 17.70 13.02
N GLN A 81 22.64 18.78 12.50
CA GLN A 81 23.73 18.70 11.52
C GLN A 81 24.99 18.05 12.10
N ALA A 82 25.34 18.35 13.36
CA ALA A 82 26.46 17.70 14.03
C ALA A 82 26.22 16.19 14.15
N ALA A 83 25.00 15.77 14.52
CA ALA A 83 24.63 14.37 14.61
C ALA A 83 24.82 13.64 13.28
N PHE A 84 24.31 14.20 12.18
CA PHE A 84 24.47 13.62 10.84
C PHE A 84 25.93 13.57 10.39
N ALA A 85 26.69 14.66 10.59
CA ALA A 85 28.09 14.69 10.19
C ALA A 85 28.92 13.64 10.95
N LEU A 86 28.59 13.39 12.21
CA LEU A 86 29.27 12.40 13.04
C LEU A 86 28.88 10.96 12.70
N ASN A 87 27.63 10.69 12.33
CA ASN A 87 27.22 9.41 11.74
C ASN A 87 27.91 9.14 10.39
N GLN A 88 27.97 10.13 9.50
CA GLN A 88 28.67 10.00 8.21
C GLN A 88 30.17 9.75 8.40
N LEU A 89 30.79 10.38 9.40
CA LEU A 89 32.17 10.07 9.79
C LEU A 89 32.29 8.61 10.25
N ALA A 90 31.31 8.12 11.03
CA ALA A 90 31.28 6.73 11.48
C ALA A 90 31.27 5.76 10.29
N ASP A 91 30.39 6.00 9.31
CA ASP A 91 30.29 5.18 8.11
C ASP A 91 31.58 5.20 7.29
N ALA A 92 32.17 6.38 7.09
CA ALA A 92 33.43 6.54 6.37
C ALA A 92 34.60 5.80 7.03
N VAL A 93 34.66 5.81 8.37
CA VAL A 93 35.66 5.05 9.13
C VAL A 93 35.39 3.55 9.04
N ASN A 94 34.12 3.13 9.18
CA ASN A 94 33.70 1.73 9.15
C ASN A 94 33.88 1.06 7.78
N ALA A 95 33.72 1.81 6.69
CA ALA A 95 33.93 1.33 5.32
C ALA A 95 35.38 0.85 5.07
N ARG A 96 36.33 1.41 5.82
CA ARG A 96 37.77 1.08 5.74
C ARG A 96 38.22 0.10 6.83
N ALA A 97 37.32 -0.29 7.73
CA ALA A 97 37.62 -1.12 8.89
C ALA A 97 37.16 -2.57 8.71
N ASN A 98 37.93 -3.50 9.27
CA ASN A 98 37.51 -4.90 9.42
C ASN A 98 36.24 -4.99 10.27
N ALA A 99 35.40 -6.01 10.04
CA ALA A 99 34.12 -6.17 10.73
C ALA A 99 34.25 -6.13 12.28
N SER A 100 35.37 -6.62 12.83
CA SER A 100 35.67 -6.61 14.26
C SER A 100 36.13 -5.26 14.84
N LYS A 101 36.19 -4.20 14.02
CA LYS A 101 36.60 -2.84 14.41
C LYS A 101 35.57 -1.77 14.04
N ARG A 102 34.38 -2.18 13.60
CA ARG A 102 33.31 -1.26 13.24
C ARG A 102 32.60 -0.76 14.50
N LEU A 103 32.35 0.54 14.56
CA LEU A 103 31.67 1.20 15.67
C LEU A 103 30.51 2.02 15.12
N GLN A 104 29.34 1.89 15.72
CA GLN A 104 28.19 2.71 15.37
C GLN A 104 27.97 3.78 16.45
N LEU A 105 27.37 4.90 16.04
CA LEU A 105 26.97 5.95 16.95
C LEU A 105 25.44 5.94 17.05
N ARG A 106 24.92 6.26 18.23
CA ARG A 106 23.49 6.53 18.43
C ARG A 106 23.33 7.83 19.21
N ALA A 107 22.26 8.57 18.94
CA ALA A 107 22.06 9.87 19.57
C ALA A 107 20.61 10.12 19.99
N GLY A 108 20.46 10.91 21.05
CA GLY A 108 19.18 11.43 21.54
C GLY A 108 19.31 12.92 21.80
N ALA A 109 18.39 13.73 21.27
CA ALA A 109 18.45 15.19 21.39
C ALA A 109 17.08 15.82 21.68
N HIS A 110 17.07 16.88 22.49
CA HIS A 110 15.86 17.65 22.79
C HIS A 110 16.21 19.10 23.17
N LEU A 111 15.19 19.93 23.46
CA LEU A 111 15.40 21.27 23.98
C LEU A 111 15.45 21.24 25.52
N ALA A 112 16.65 21.37 26.07
CA ALA A 112 16.86 21.39 27.51
C ALA A 112 16.66 22.81 28.08
N SER A 113 16.13 22.86 29.29
CA SER A 113 15.94 24.06 30.09
C SER A 113 17.20 24.37 30.89
N TYR A 114 17.62 25.64 30.87
CA TYR A 114 18.70 26.18 31.68
C TYR A 114 18.16 27.25 32.62
N GLY A 115 18.61 27.21 33.87
CA GLY A 115 18.40 28.32 34.80
C GLY A 115 19.17 29.56 34.32
N LEU A 116 18.64 30.77 34.57
CA LEU A 116 19.28 32.01 34.14
C LEU A 116 20.74 32.10 34.63
N GLY A 117 21.70 32.13 33.70
CA GLY A 117 23.14 32.19 34.00
C GLY A 117 23.78 30.86 34.44
N GLN A 118 23.01 29.77 34.49
CA GLN A 118 23.55 28.42 34.74
C GLN A 118 24.24 27.89 33.49
N ARG A 119 25.32 27.12 33.69
CA ARG A 119 26.06 26.44 32.62
C ARG A 119 25.63 24.99 32.42
N GLU A 120 24.86 24.43 33.35
CA GLU A 120 24.40 23.05 33.28
C GLU A 120 22.87 23.01 33.09
N PRO A 121 22.37 22.05 32.28
CA PRO A 121 20.94 21.82 32.11
C PRO A 121 20.33 21.26 33.39
N VAL A 122 19.01 21.41 33.54
CA VAL A 122 18.28 20.84 34.69
C VAL A 122 18.38 19.30 34.69
N ASP A 123 18.48 18.68 35.86
CA ASP A 123 18.66 17.22 36.02
C ASP A 123 17.63 16.39 35.25
N ARG A 124 16.38 16.87 35.17
CA ARG A 124 15.31 16.25 34.39
C ARG A 124 15.68 16.13 32.91
N ASP A 125 16.29 17.17 32.35
CA ASP A 125 16.67 17.23 30.95
C ASP A 125 17.90 16.37 30.66
N VAL A 126 18.82 16.26 31.63
CA VAL A 126 19.93 15.29 31.57
C VAL A 126 19.39 13.86 31.52
N GLN A 127 18.43 13.54 32.40
CA GLN A 127 17.79 12.23 32.41
C GLN A 127 17.07 11.94 31.09
N LEU A 128 16.27 12.89 30.59
CA LEU A 128 15.56 12.74 29.32
C LEU A 128 16.54 12.51 28.16
N THR A 129 17.63 13.29 28.07
CA THR A 129 18.63 13.09 27.01
C THR A 129 19.22 11.69 27.06
N SER A 130 19.57 11.17 28.25
CA SER A 130 20.09 9.81 28.39
C SER A 130 19.08 8.73 28.02
N GLU A 131 17.81 8.88 28.39
CA GLU A 131 16.75 7.94 28.01
C GLU A 131 16.49 7.94 26.49
N LEU A 132 16.48 9.12 25.86
CA LEU A 132 16.38 9.24 24.41
C LEU A 132 17.52 8.52 23.68
N THR A 133 18.75 8.69 24.16
CA THR A 133 19.92 8.01 23.57
C THR A 133 19.88 6.50 23.79
N ALA A 134 19.40 6.05 24.96
CA ALA A 134 19.26 4.62 25.23
C ALA A 134 18.19 3.95 24.36
N LEU A 135 17.13 4.68 24.00
CA LEU A 135 16.05 4.22 23.12
C LEU A 135 16.48 4.17 21.64
N ALA A 136 17.50 4.93 21.25
CA ALA A 136 18.01 4.93 19.88
C ALA A 136 18.73 3.61 19.56
N GLU A 137 18.39 3.00 18.42
CA GLU A 137 19.15 1.87 17.88
C GLU A 137 20.50 2.35 17.32
N PRO A 138 21.49 1.45 17.13
CA PRO A 138 22.78 1.80 16.55
C PRO A 138 22.63 2.46 15.16
N GLY A 139 23.17 3.67 15.01
CA GLY A 139 23.02 4.51 13.82
C GLY A 139 21.88 5.53 13.90
N GLU A 140 20.97 5.42 14.87
CA GLU A 140 19.79 6.28 14.94
C GLU A 140 20.01 7.58 15.71
N ILE A 141 19.28 8.62 15.28
CA ILE A 141 19.20 9.91 15.95
C ILE A 141 17.73 10.16 16.32
N LEU A 142 17.43 10.18 17.62
CA LEU A 142 16.10 10.48 18.12
C LEU A 142 16.00 11.94 18.59
N VAL A 143 14.92 12.61 18.22
CA VAL A 143 14.62 13.99 18.59
C VAL A 143 13.21 14.14 19.14
N THR A 144 12.97 15.12 20.01
CA THR A 144 11.61 15.42 20.46
C THR A 144 10.88 16.35 19.49
N ALA A 145 9.55 16.41 19.59
CA ALA A 145 8.72 17.33 18.83
C ALA A 145 9.19 18.79 18.94
N GLU A 146 9.55 19.22 20.16
CA GLU A 146 9.94 20.61 20.43
C GLU A 146 11.25 20.98 19.72
N LEU A 147 12.23 20.06 19.70
CA LEU A 147 13.48 20.28 18.97
C LEU A 147 13.24 20.34 17.46
N ARG A 148 12.43 19.42 16.93
CA ARG A 148 12.03 19.39 15.51
C ARG A 148 11.34 20.68 15.11
N ASP A 149 10.41 21.18 15.92
CA ASP A 149 9.59 22.36 15.59
C ASP A 149 10.42 23.65 15.54
N ARG A 150 11.61 23.67 16.18
CA ARG A 150 12.58 24.78 16.07
C ARG A 150 13.44 24.75 14.82
N LEU A 151 13.31 23.74 13.96
CA LEU A 151 14.05 23.65 12.70
C LEU A 151 13.37 24.50 11.60
N ALA A 152 13.51 25.82 11.70
CA ALA A 152 12.97 26.74 10.71
C ALA A 152 13.81 26.73 9.41
N ASN A 153 13.32 26.02 8.39
CA ASN A 153 13.71 25.99 6.96
C ASN A 153 15.21 25.97 6.59
N GLY A 154 15.62 24.95 5.80
CA GLY A 154 16.96 24.84 5.22
C GLY A 154 17.88 23.80 5.87
N LEU A 155 17.31 22.89 6.67
CA LEU A 155 17.94 21.62 7.02
C LEU A 155 17.44 20.56 6.02
N ASP A 156 18.36 19.84 5.38
CA ASP A 156 18.04 18.75 4.47
C ASP A 156 17.91 17.43 5.25
N ALA A 157 16.78 17.26 5.92
CA ALA A 157 16.49 16.15 6.82
C ALA A 157 15.02 15.73 6.78
N ASP A 158 14.78 14.43 6.97
CA ASP A 158 13.44 13.87 7.10
C ASP A 158 13.21 13.36 8.53
N PHE A 159 12.00 13.56 9.07
CA PHE A 159 11.64 13.19 10.45
C PHE A 159 10.50 12.16 10.45
N GLU A 160 10.79 10.95 10.93
CA GLU A 160 9.80 9.88 11.10
C GLU A 160 9.18 9.95 12.50
N ASP A 161 7.86 10.04 12.61
CA ASP A 161 7.15 10.12 13.89
C ASP A 161 7.07 8.75 14.57
N LEU A 162 7.63 8.64 15.78
CA LEU A 162 7.60 7.43 16.61
C LEU A 162 6.46 7.44 17.63
N GLY A 163 5.64 8.51 17.65
CA GLY A 163 4.53 8.66 18.57
C GLY A 163 4.95 9.14 19.95
N HIS A 164 4.04 8.97 20.92
CA HIS A 164 4.25 9.38 22.30
C HIS A 164 4.88 8.25 23.11
N TRP A 165 5.96 8.54 23.81
CA TRP A 165 6.64 7.61 24.69
C TRP A 165 6.29 7.90 26.16
N VAL A 166 5.99 6.84 26.93
CA VAL A 166 5.48 6.90 28.32
C VAL A 166 6.07 5.77 29.15
N GLU A 167 7.31 5.88 29.62
CA GLU A 167 7.80 4.94 30.65
C GLU A 167 8.34 5.66 31.90
N SER A 168 9.00 6.81 31.77
CA SER A 168 9.65 7.49 32.93
C SER A 168 9.15 8.90 33.28
N PHE A 169 8.30 9.52 32.44
CA PHE A 169 7.87 10.92 32.61
C PHE A 169 6.35 11.07 32.74
N VAL A 170 5.92 11.99 33.60
CA VAL A 170 4.49 12.29 33.89
C VAL A 170 3.75 12.85 32.67
N GLN A 171 4.46 13.53 31.76
CA GLN A 171 3.91 13.98 30.49
C GLN A 171 4.53 13.19 29.34
N PRO A 172 3.70 12.65 28.42
CA PRO A 172 4.18 11.93 27.25
C PRO A 172 5.05 12.84 26.38
N VAL A 173 6.25 12.36 26.02
CA VAL A 173 7.14 13.05 25.08
C VAL A 173 6.95 12.44 23.70
N ARG A 174 6.69 13.27 22.69
CA ARG A 174 6.55 12.79 21.31
C ARG A 174 7.92 12.76 20.63
N LEU A 175 8.26 11.62 20.05
CA LEU A 175 9.59 11.35 19.50
C LEU A 175 9.57 11.25 17.99
N PHE A 176 10.66 11.65 17.37
CA PHE A 176 10.92 11.56 15.96
C PHE A 176 12.30 10.97 15.71
N ARG A 177 12.43 10.12 14.70
CA ARG A 177 13.73 9.73 14.16
C ARG A 177 14.15 10.70 13.06
N ALA A 178 15.32 11.30 13.21
CA ALA A 178 15.89 12.24 12.25
C ALA A 178 16.81 11.51 11.26
N HIS A 179 16.61 11.74 9.97
CA HIS A 179 17.41 11.15 8.88
C HIS A 179 18.07 12.26 8.05
N SER A 180 19.35 12.10 7.72
CA SER A 180 20.01 12.99 6.76
C SER A 180 19.59 12.61 5.34
N ARG A 181 19.25 13.58 4.48
CA ARG A 181 19.04 13.28 3.05
C ARG A 181 20.32 12.89 2.31
N HIS A 182 21.49 13.09 2.92
CA HIS A 182 22.80 12.73 2.38
C HIS A 182 23.40 11.45 2.97
N GLU A 183 22.81 10.88 4.03
CA GLU A 183 23.11 9.47 4.33
C GLU A 183 22.57 8.66 3.16
N ALA A 184 23.44 7.84 2.57
CA ALA A 184 23.02 6.87 1.59
C ALA A 184 21.98 5.99 2.29
N LEU A 185 20.69 6.28 2.04
CA LEU A 185 19.61 5.35 2.24
C LEU A 185 20.15 4.00 1.79
N PRO A 186 20.09 2.92 2.60
CA PRO A 186 20.37 1.60 2.06
C PRO A 186 19.62 1.51 0.75
N ASP A 187 20.37 1.22 -0.32
CA ASP A 187 20.19 1.40 -1.78
C ASP A 187 18.82 1.01 -2.39
N ARG A 188 17.74 1.31 -1.68
CA ARG A 188 16.38 0.75 -1.79
C ARG A 188 15.27 1.78 -1.63
N LEU A 189 15.59 3.02 -1.25
CA LEU A 189 14.60 4.12 -1.23
C LEU A 189 14.92 5.27 -2.20
N ALA A 190 16.01 5.16 -2.97
CA ALA A 190 16.32 6.04 -4.10
C ALA A 190 16.09 5.37 -5.47
N ALA A 191 15.40 4.24 -5.51
CA ALA A 191 14.42 4.09 -6.57
C ALA A 191 13.24 4.96 -6.12
N VAL A 192 13.00 6.08 -6.81
CA VAL A 192 11.59 6.42 -7.08
C VAL A 192 11.01 5.11 -7.60
N ASP A 193 10.21 4.44 -6.78
CA ASP A 193 9.60 3.18 -7.19
C ASP A 193 8.59 3.59 -8.26
N LYS A 194 9.10 3.76 -9.50
CA LYS A 194 8.32 4.19 -10.66
C LYS A 194 7.10 3.28 -10.84
N ASP A 195 7.18 2.09 -10.25
CA ASP A 195 6.15 1.09 -10.22
C ASP A 195 5.69 0.84 -8.79
N LEU A 196 4.55 1.42 -8.41
CA LEU A 196 3.89 1.18 -7.12
C LEU A 196 3.25 -0.23 -7.03
N ARG A 197 3.50 -1.13 -7.97
CA ARG A 197 2.98 -2.51 -7.92
C ARG A 197 3.89 -3.39 -7.07
N PRO A 198 3.36 -4.12 -6.07
CA PRO A 198 4.13 -5.11 -5.35
C PRO A 198 4.67 -6.18 -6.30
N THR A 199 5.82 -6.73 -5.95
CA THR A 199 6.53 -7.69 -6.78
C THR A 199 6.43 -9.09 -6.20
N LEU A 200 5.94 -10.05 -7.00
CA LEU A 200 5.85 -11.46 -6.65
C LEU A 200 6.97 -12.26 -7.33
N ALA A 201 7.83 -12.90 -6.54
CA ALA A 201 8.73 -13.94 -7.01
C ALA A 201 8.04 -15.30 -6.91
N VAL A 202 7.99 -16.06 -8.00
CA VAL A 202 7.52 -17.45 -7.99
C VAL A 202 8.75 -18.36 -8.13
N ILE A 203 9.06 -19.07 -7.05
CA ILE A 203 10.18 -19.99 -6.98
C ILE A 203 9.75 -21.34 -7.56
N PRO A 204 10.58 -22.00 -8.39
CA PRO A 204 10.31 -23.34 -8.86
C PRO A 204 10.01 -24.30 -7.72
N PHE A 205 8.87 -25.00 -7.82
CA PHE A 205 8.40 -25.88 -6.76
C PHE A 205 9.34 -27.09 -6.63
N GLN A 206 9.50 -27.61 -5.42
CA GLN A 206 10.44 -28.69 -5.14
C GLN A 206 9.74 -30.05 -5.06
N ALA A 207 10.37 -31.11 -5.57
CA ALA A 207 9.86 -32.46 -5.36
C ALA A 207 10.01 -32.85 -3.88
N SER A 208 8.95 -33.34 -3.26
CA SER A 208 8.99 -33.83 -1.86
C SER A 208 9.87 -35.08 -1.71
N VAL A 209 10.03 -35.84 -2.80
CA VAL A 209 10.95 -36.98 -2.89
C VAL A 209 11.82 -36.75 -4.14
N PRO A 210 13.15 -36.77 -4.04
CA PRO A 210 14.02 -36.53 -5.19
C PRO A 210 14.01 -37.73 -6.14
N GLU A 211 13.04 -37.79 -7.06
CA GLU A 211 13.12 -38.63 -8.25
C GLU A 211 13.57 -37.78 -9.45
N VAL A 212 14.74 -38.08 -10.01
CA VAL A 212 15.37 -37.35 -11.11
C VAL A 212 14.47 -37.23 -12.36
N LYS A 213 13.43 -38.06 -12.49
CA LYS A 213 12.54 -38.07 -13.67
C LYS A 213 11.56 -36.89 -13.75
N HIS A 214 11.26 -36.21 -12.64
CA HIS A 214 10.15 -35.26 -12.58
C HIS A 214 10.54 -33.81 -12.24
N TRP A 215 11.83 -33.48 -12.16
CA TRP A 215 12.30 -32.15 -11.73
C TRP A 215 11.69 -30.98 -12.55
N ILE A 216 11.36 -31.22 -13.81
CA ILE A 216 10.78 -30.21 -14.71
C ILE A 216 9.36 -29.80 -14.31
N LEU A 217 8.62 -30.64 -13.57
CA LEU A 217 7.26 -30.32 -13.14
C LEU A 217 7.21 -29.06 -12.26
N GLY A 218 8.21 -28.88 -11.39
CA GLY A 218 8.32 -27.70 -10.54
C GLY A 218 8.49 -26.39 -11.31
N GLU A 219 9.23 -26.46 -12.44
CA GLU A 219 9.40 -25.33 -13.36
C GLU A 219 8.10 -25.07 -14.14
N LEU A 220 7.43 -26.13 -14.62
CA LEU A 220 6.15 -25.99 -15.33
C LEU A 220 5.06 -25.38 -14.45
N ILE A 221 5.02 -25.75 -13.16
CA ILE A 221 4.10 -25.14 -12.18
C ILE A 221 4.42 -23.66 -12.03
N ALA A 222 5.68 -23.31 -11.79
CA ALA A 222 6.10 -21.91 -11.64
C ALA A 222 5.81 -21.08 -12.90
N ASP A 223 6.18 -21.56 -14.09
CA ASP A 223 5.91 -20.92 -15.37
C ASP A 223 4.42 -20.70 -15.60
N GLY A 224 3.61 -21.74 -15.35
CA GLY A 224 2.18 -21.70 -15.51
C GLY A 224 1.48 -20.69 -14.60
N VAL A 225 1.98 -20.53 -13.37
CA VAL A 225 1.49 -19.54 -12.40
C VAL A 225 1.97 -18.13 -12.78
N ILE A 226 3.24 -17.96 -13.14
CA ILE A 226 3.80 -16.67 -13.59
C ILE A 226 3.00 -16.14 -14.77
N ALA A 227 2.76 -16.98 -15.79
CA ALA A 227 2.01 -16.59 -16.97
C ALA A 227 0.60 -16.08 -16.62
N ARG A 228 -0.08 -16.71 -15.66
CA ARG A 228 -1.44 -16.34 -15.24
C ARG A 228 -1.48 -15.08 -14.37
N LEU A 229 -0.56 -14.97 -13.42
CA LEU A 229 -0.51 -13.83 -12.48
C LEU A 229 0.09 -12.57 -13.09
N SER A 230 0.88 -12.68 -14.17
CA SER A 230 1.43 -11.51 -14.88
C SER A 230 0.36 -10.60 -15.48
N HIS A 231 -0.87 -11.10 -15.62
CA HIS A 231 -2.03 -10.37 -16.10
C HIS A 231 -2.93 -9.81 -14.98
N SER A 232 -2.56 -10.00 -13.71
CA SER A 232 -3.31 -9.45 -12.57
C SER A 232 -3.10 -7.94 -12.46
N ILE A 233 -4.18 -7.18 -12.28
CA ILE A 233 -4.09 -5.73 -12.07
C ILE A 233 -3.32 -5.47 -10.77
N GLY A 234 -2.42 -4.49 -10.81
CA GLY A 234 -1.73 -4.02 -9.62
C GLY A 234 -0.63 -4.95 -9.08
N LEU A 235 -0.25 -6.02 -9.79
CA LEU A 235 0.83 -6.92 -9.39
C LEU A 235 1.93 -6.99 -10.45
N ARG A 236 3.20 -6.99 -10.03
CA ARG A 236 4.34 -7.28 -10.90
C ARG A 236 4.85 -8.68 -10.59
N VAL A 237 4.97 -9.54 -11.61
CA VAL A 237 5.49 -10.90 -11.41
C VAL A 237 6.88 -11.00 -12.02
N ILE A 238 7.83 -11.56 -11.27
CA ILE A 238 9.20 -11.75 -11.74
C ILE A 238 9.25 -12.89 -12.75
N ALA A 239 9.93 -12.65 -13.87
CA ALA A 239 10.11 -13.65 -14.92
C ALA A 239 10.86 -14.88 -14.39
N ARG A 240 10.43 -16.06 -14.84
CA ARG A 240 10.95 -17.36 -14.42
C ARG A 240 12.49 -17.47 -14.49
N GLN A 241 13.11 -16.92 -15.53
CA GLN A 241 14.57 -16.98 -15.70
C GLN A 241 15.35 -16.39 -14.52
N SER A 242 14.78 -15.40 -13.84
CA SER A 242 15.39 -14.78 -12.66
C SER A 242 15.22 -15.60 -11.38
N THR A 243 14.22 -16.49 -11.31
CA THR A 243 13.94 -17.32 -10.14
C THR A 243 14.47 -18.75 -10.26
N SER A 244 14.78 -19.23 -11.48
CA SER A 244 15.29 -20.59 -11.72
C SER A 244 16.59 -20.91 -10.97
N ALA A 245 17.48 -19.93 -10.79
CA ALA A 245 18.75 -20.10 -10.05
C ALA A 245 18.58 -20.26 -8.53
N LEU A 246 17.40 -19.89 -8.01
CA LEU A 246 17.07 -19.91 -6.58
C LEU A 246 16.34 -21.19 -6.18
N ARG A 247 16.32 -22.20 -7.06
CA ARG A 247 15.76 -23.52 -6.76
C ARG A 247 16.54 -24.16 -5.62
N GLY A 248 15.85 -24.51 -4.54
CA GLY A 248 16.49 -25.15 -3.38
C GLY A 248 17.21 -24.17 -2.45
N SER A 249 17.25 -22.87 -2.75
CA SER A 249 17.77 -21.88 -1.79
C SER A 249 16.75 -21.74 -0.66
N GLY A 250 17.05 -22.33 0.50
CA GLY A 250 16.21 -22.21 1.70
C GLY A 250 16.27 -20.82 2.35
N GLU A 251 17.13 -19.93 1.87
CA GLU A 251 17.34 -18.61 2.46
C GLU A 251 16.48 -17.55 1.74
N LEU A 252 15.29 -17.28 2.28
CA LEU A 252 14.38 -16.22 1.82
C LEU A 252 15.07 -14.84 1.75
N ALA A 253 16.06 -14.58 2.62
CA ALA A 253 16.86 -13.37 2.62
C ALA A 253 17.73 -13.21 1.36
N GLU A 254 18.21 -14.32 0.78
CA GLU A 254 18.98 -14.28 -0.47
C GLU A 254 18.08 -13.97 -1.67
N ILE A 255 16.85 -14.51 -1.67
CA ILE A 255 15.82 -14.25 -2.68
C ILE A 255 15.41 -12.78 -2.65
N GLU A 256 15.13 -12.24 -1.46
CA GLU A 256 14.77 -10.82 -1.28
C GLU A 256 15.88 -9.90 -1.79
N ARG A 257 17.14 -10.15 -1.38
CA ARG A 257 18.29 -9.32 -1.74
C ARG A 257 18.55 -9.30 -3.24
N HIS A 258 18.41 -10.42 -3.93
CA HIS A 258 18.70 -10.52 -5.36
C HIS A 258 17.55 -10.07 -6.28
N LEU A 259 16.29 -10.22 -5.83
CA LEU A 259 15.13 -10.00 -6.70
C LEU A 259 14.32 -8.75 -6.38
N GLY A 260 14.50 -8.16 -5.19
CA GLY A 260 13.65 -7.04 -4.73
C GLY A 260 12.17 -7.42 -4.66
N ALA A 261 11.87 -8.70 -4.40
CA ALA A 261 10.51 -9.19 -4.32
C ALA A 261 9.83 -8.71 -3.04
N THR A 262 8.58 -8.28 -3.14
CA THR A 262 7.73 -7.97 -1.98
C THR A 262 7.17 -9.27 -1.39
N PHE A 263 6.78 -10.19 -2.26
CA PHE A 263 6.20 -11.48 -1.91
C PHE A 263 6.94 -12.62 -2.58
N ILE A 264 7.00 -13.76 -1.90
CA ILE A 264 7.62 -14.98 -2.41
C ILE A 264 6.58 -16.10 -2.37
N LEU A 265 6.29 -16.68 -3.54
CA LEU A 265 5.54 -17.92 -3.67
C LEU A 265 6.54 -19.07 -3.84
N SER A 266 6.48 -20.03 -2.92
CA SER A 266 7.29 -21.23 -2.96
C SER A 266 6.44 -22.45 -2.63
N GLY A 267 7.01 -23.65 -2.69
CA GLY A 267 6.26 -24.84 -2.35
C GLY A 267 6.91 -26.12 -2.81
N SER A 268 6.17 -27.20 -2.62
CA SER A 268 6.57 -28.54 -3.00
C SER A 268 5.49 -29.26 -3.78
N TYR A 269 5.88 -30.29 -4.52
CA TYR A 269 4.96 -31.21 -5.17
C TYR A 269 5.38 -32.65 -4.91
N ARG A 270 4.42 -33.56 -5.03
CA ARG A 270 4.66 -35.00 -5.07
C ARG A 270 3.76 -35.63 -6.11
N THR A 271 4.29 -36.63 -6.79
CA THR A 271 3.54 -37.43 -7.75
C THR A 271 3.28 -38.80 -7.15
N HIS A 272 2.06 -39.30 -7.32
CA HIS A 272 1.71 -40.68 -6.99
C HIS A 272 0.79 -41.23 -8.07
N ASN A 273 1.24 -42.27 -8.78
CA ASN A 273 0.59 -42.79 -9.98
C ASN A 273 0.38 -41.68 -11.03
N SER A 274 -0.87 -41.31 -11.30
CA SER A 274 -1.26 -40.22 -12.22
C SER A 274 -1.81 -38.99 -11.49
N THR A 275 -1.54 -38.86 -10.19
CA THR A 275 -1.99 -37.73 -9.36
C THR A 275 -0.81 -36.85 -9.00
N LEU A 276 -0.97 -35.55 -9.17
CA LEU A 276 -0.04 -34.50 -8.75
C LEU A 276 -0.65 -33.79 -7.54
N VAL A 277 0.09 -33.79 -6.41
CA VAL A 277 -0.27 -33.01 -5.23
C VAL A 277 0.72 -31.87 -5.10
N VAL A 278 0.23 -30.64 -5.09
CA VAL A 278 1.03 -29.40 -4.96
C VAL A 278 0.69 -28.75 -3.63
N THR A 279 1.72 -28.41 -2.86
CA THR A 279 1.63 -27.60 -1.64
C THR A 279 2.34 -26.29 -1.91
N ALA A 280 1.66 -25.17 -1.69
CA ALA A 280 2.15 -23.83 -1.99
C ALA A 280 2.11 -22.97 -0.73
N GLU A 281 3.08 -22.08 -0.60
CA GLU A 281 3.26 -21.17 0.52
C GLU A 281 3.60 -19.79 0.00
N LEU A 282 2.87 -18.79 0.51
CA LEU A 282 3.06 -17.38 0.19
C LEU A 282 3.59 -16.66 1.43
N ALA A 283 4.74 -16.00 1.30
CA ALA A 283 5.37 -15.25 2.38
C ALA A 283 5.67 -13.79 1.98
N GLU A 284 5.68 -12.90 2.96
CA GLU A 284 6.23 -11.55 2.83
C GLU A 284 7.76 -11.63 2.88
N ALA A 285 8.45 -11.04 1.91
CA ALA A 285 9.90 -11.22 1.77
C ALA A 285 10.68 -10.57 2.92
N ARG A 286 10.34 -9.33 3.29
CA ARG A 286 11.06 -8.53 4.30
C ARG A 286 10.92 -9.08 5.73
N SER A 287 9.72 -9.51 6.11
CA SER A 287 9.44 -10.00 7.47
C SER A 287 9.59 -11.52 7.60
N HIS A 288 9.73 -12.22 6.48
CA HIS A 288 9.63 -13.67 6.37
C HIS A 288 8.32 -14.25 6.97
N THR A 289 7.27 -13.43 7.08
CA THR A 289 5.99 -13.86 7.63
C THR A 289 5.25 -14.71 6.60
N LEU A 290 4.88 -15.92 6.99
CA LEU A 290 4.00 -16.79 6.21
C LEU A 290 2.58 -16.19 6.17
N LEU A 291 2.12 -15.80 4.98
CA LEU A 291 0.82 -15.17 4.76
C LEU A 291 -0.27 -16.20 4.46
N TRP A 292 0.08 -17.27 3.75
CA TRP A 292 -0.87 -18.29 3.32
C TRP A 292 -0.18 -19.60 2.94
N THR A 293 -0.89 -20.71 3.17
CA THR A 293 -0.54 -22.04 2.68
C THR A 293 -1.74 -22.67 1.98
N GLY A 294 -1.51 -23.38 0.89
CA GLY A 294 -2.55 -24.12 0.19
C GLY A 294 -2.06 -25.47 -0.31
N GLN A 295 -2.99 -26.39 -0.49
CA GLN A 295 -2.74 -27.69 -1.09
C GLN A 295 -3.79 -27.98 -2.16
N LEU A 296 -3.32 -28.48 -3.31
CA LEU A 296 -4.13 -28.84 -4.46
C LEU A 296 -3.79 -30.25 -4.90
N GLN A 297 -4.80 -30.95 -5.43
CA GLN A 297 -4.66 -32.28 -5.98
C GLN A 297 -5.38 -32.36 -7.32
N HIS A 298 -4.62 -32.68 -8.37
CA HIS A 298 -5.13 -32.80 -9.74
C HIS A 298 -4.49 -33.99 -10.46
N ALA A 299 -5.05 -34.35 -11.62
CA ALA A 299 -4.41 -35.32 -12.51
C ALA A 299 -3.10 -34.76 -13.05
N LEU A 300 -2.04 -35.58 -13.13
CA LEU A 300 -0.74 -35.14 -13.64
C LEU A 300 -0.82 -34.60 -15.08
N ASN A 301 -1.70 -35.18 -15.90
CA ASN A 301 -1.90 -34.75 -17.29
C ASN A 301 -2.57 -33.36 -17.39
N ASP A 302 -3.24 -32.87 -16.34
CA ASP A 302 -3.84 -31.53 -16.33
C ASP A 302 -2.76 -30.45 -16.49
N LEU A 303 -1.61 -30.62 -15.82
CA LEU A 303 -0.49 -29.66 -15.87
C LEU A 303 0.03 -29.42 -17.30
N LEU A 304 -0.12 -30.41 -18.19
CA LEU A 304 0.34 -30.36 -19.56
C LEU A 304 -0.71 -29.80 -20.54
N GLN A 305 -1.94 -29.57 -20.08
CA GLN A 305 -3.00 -28.97 -20.89
C GLN A 305 -2.81 -27.46 -21.00
N GLU A 306 -3.14 -26.89 -22.16
CA GLU A 306 -3.15 -25.43 -22.35
C GLU A 306 -4.07 -24.74 -21.32
N GLN A 307 -5.23 -25.35 -21.04
CA GLN A 307 -6.22 -24.89 -20.07
C GLN A 307 -6.14 -25.64 -18.74
N SER A 308 -4.93 -25.88 -18.21
CA SER A 308 -4.75 -26.53 -16.91
C SER A 308 -5.59 -25.88 -15.80
N GLU A 309 -6.46 -26.69 -15.17
CA GLU A 309 -7.27 -26.30 -14.02
C GLU A 309 -6.40 -26.11 -12.78
N LEU A 310 -5.39 -26.96 -12.57
CA LEU A 310 -4.44 -26.85 -11.45
C LEU A 310 -3.76 -25.47 -11.44
N LEU A 311 -3.23 -25.04 -12.59
CA LEU A 311 -2.51 -23.77 -12.69
C LEU A 311 -3.46 -22.58 -12.51
N HIS A 312 -4.69 -22.68 -13.04
CA HIS A 312 -5.71 -21.66 -12.87
C HIS A 312 -6.14 -21.54 -11.40
N GLU A 313 -6.40 -22.66 -10.74
CA GLU A 313 -6.82 -22.70 -9.34
C GLU A 313 -5.70 -22.18 -8.42
N LEU A 314 -4.46 -22.61 -8.63
CA LEU A 314 -3.31 -22.17 -7.84
C LEU A 314 -3.09 -20.66 -7.96
N ALA A 315 -3.05 -20.13 -9.18
CA ALA A 315 -2.90 -18.69 -9.41
C ALA A 315 -4.03 -17.90 -8.73
N ARG A 316 -5.28 -18.37 -8.83
CA ARG A 316 -6.43 -17.74 -8.19
C ARG A 316 -6.32 -17.73 -6.67
N MET A 317 -5.90 -18.84 -6.05
CA MET A 317 -5.71 -18.91 -4.59
C MET A 317 -4.62 -17.95 -4.12
N VAL A 318 -3.51 -17.85 -4.86
CA VAL A 318 -2.40 -16.93 -4.55
C VAL A 318 -2.86 -15.47 -4.65
N ALA A 319 -3.55 -15.09 -5.73
CA ALA A 319 -4.09 -13.74 -5.90
C ALA A 319 -5.04 -13.37 -4.74
N GLN A 320 -5.93 -14.28 -4.34
CA GLN A 320 -6.83 -14.06 -3.20
C GLN A 320 -6.10 -13.95 -1.86
N ALA A 321 -5.02 -14.72 -1.66
CA ALA A 321 -4.21 -14.67 -0.46
C ALA A 321 -3.46 -13.33 -0.34
N LEU A 322 -2.87 -12.86 -1.44
CA LEU A 322 -2.22 -11.54 -1.54
C LEU A 322 -3.20 -10.42 -1.17
N ASP A 323 -4.38 -10.40 -1.78
CA ASP A 323 -5.40 -9.40 -1.51
C ASP A 323 -5.84 -9.38 -0.05
N LYS A 324 -6.13 -10.56 0.52
CA LYS A 324 -6.57 -10.68 1.92
C LYS A 324 -5.49 -10.23 2.90
N ALA A 325 -4.24 -10.65 2.69
CA ALA A 325 -3.12 -10.22 3.51
C ALA A 325 -3.00 -8.68 3.47
N GLN A 326 -3.13 -8.10 2.28
CA GLN A 326 -2.97 -6.67 2.07
C GLN A 326 -4.03 -5.82 2.74
N VAL A 327 -5.30 -6.18 2.48
CA VAL A 327 -6.43 -5.51 3.11
C VAL A 327 -6.36 -5.63 4.63
N ASN A 328 -5.99 -6.80 5.17
CA ASN A 328 -5.90 -7.02 6.61
C ASN A 328 -4.85 -6.12 7.27
N GLN A 329 -3.63 -6.03 6.75
CA GLN A 329 -2.64 -5.17 7.40
C GLN A 329 -2.99 -3.68 7.24
N ALA A 330 -3.56 -3.25 6.10
CA ALA A 330 -4.01 -1.87 5.92
C ALA A 330 -5.15 -1.47 6.89
N LEU A 331 -5.95 -2.44 7.35
CA LEU A 331 -6.99 -2.26 8.35
C LEU A 331 -6.47 -2.24 9.79
N THR A 332 -5.37 -2.91 10.09
CA THR A 332 -4.90 -3.12 11.48
C THR A 332 -3.66 -2.32 11.85
N ARG A 333 -2.83 -1.93 10.87
CA ARG A 333 -1.57 -1.21 11.10
C ARG A 333 -1.69 0.28 10.77
N PRO A 334 -0.88 1.15 11.40
CA PRO A 334 -0.74 2.55 10.99
C PRO A 334 -0.26 2.64 9.54
N LEU A 335 -0.92 3.45 8.70
CA LEU A 335 -0.54 3.60 7.29
C LEU A 335 0.93 3.97 7.08
N PRO A 336 1.55 4.90 7.87
CA PRO A 336 2.96 5.24 7.73
C PRO A 336 3.91 4.05 7.82
N SER A 337 3.54 3.00 8.59
CA SER A 337 4.37 1.80 8.76
C SER A 337 4.32 0.80 7.60
N LEU A 338 3.46 1.04 6.60
CA LEU A 338 3.25 0.16 5.46
C LEU A 338 3.91 0.72 4.20
N ASP A 339 4.57 -0.17 3.45
CA ASP A 339 5.19 0.15 2.18
C ASP A 339 4.14 0.62 1.15
N SER A 340 4.54 1.54 0.26
CA SER A 340 3.61 2.15 -0.70
C SER A 340 3.05 1.16 -1.71
N SER A 341 3.83 0.15 -2.10
CA SER A 341 3.37 -0.91 -3.00
C SER A 341 2.29 -1.78 -2.36
N PHE A 342 2.46 -2.13 -1.09
CA PHE A 342 1.45 -2.82 -0.30
C PHE A 342 0.15 -2.01 -0.20
N LEU A 343 0.27 -0.72 0.12
CA LEU A 343 -0.87 0.18 0.19
C LEU A 343 -1.58 0.32 -1.16
N MET A 344 -0.85 0.31 -2.27
CA MET A 344 -1.44 0.44 -3.61
C MET A 344 -2.41 -0.70 -3.91
N LEU A 345 -1.97 -1.94 -3.76
CA LEU A 345 -2.83 -3.11 -4.02
C LEU A 345 -3.94 -3.24 -2.96
N ALA A 346 -3.66 -2.94 -1.67
CA ALA A 346 -4.71 -2.84 -0.66
C ALA A 346 -5.79 -1.80 -1.04
N GLY A 347 -5.39 -0.63 -1.54
CA GLY A 347 -6.28 0.44 -2.00
C GLY A 347 -7.17 -0.01 -3.14
N ILE A 348 -6.62 -0.69 -4.15
CA ILE A 348 -7.37 -1.27 -5.27
C ILE A 348 -8.46 -2.23 -4.76
N SER A 349 -8.09 -3.19 -3.92
CA SER A 349 -9.06 -4.16 -3.38
C SER A 349 -10.11 -3.48 -2.47
N MET A 350 -9.72 -2.46 -1.70
CA MET A 350 -10.61 -1.73 -0.79
C MET A 350 -11.67 -0.88 -1.52
N VAL A 351 -11.33 -0.26 -2.65
CA VAL A 351 -12.29 0.48 -3.50
C VAL A 351 -13.49 -0.39 -3.90
N HIS A 352 -13.23 -1.68 -4.07
CA HIS A 352 -14.19 -2.69 -4.48
C HIS A 352 -14.84 -3.45 -3.30
N SER A 353 -14.49 -3.11 -2.05
CA SER A 353 -15.00 -3.78 -0.85
C SER A 353 -16.45 -3.43 -0.51
N HIS A 354 -17.11 -4.37 0.16
CA HIS A 354 -18.50 -4.27 0.67
C HIS A 354 -18.53 -3.89 2.15
N SER A 355 -17.42 -4.11 2.85
CA SER A 355 -17.27 -3.60 4.20
C SER A 355 -17.14 -2.09 4.11
N SER A 356 -18.11 -1.34 4.65
CA SER A 356 -18.01 0.13 4.73
C SER A 356 -16.69 0.53 5.41
N LYS A 357 -16.31 -0.14 6.50
CA LYS A 357 -15.00 0.07 7.14
C LYS A 357 -13.82 -0.05 6.17
N ALA A 358 -13.77 -1.13 5.37
CA ALA A 358 -12.67 -1.31 4.42
C ALA A 358 -12.77 -0.35 3.22
N PHE A 359 -13.97 -0.03 2.76
CA PHE A 359 -14.19 0.94 1.71
C PHE A 359 -13.73 2.34 2.15
N ASP A 360 -14.16 2.81 3.32
CA ASP A 360 -13.77 4.10 3.89
C ASP A 360 -12.26 4.16 4.16
N ARG A 361 -11.69 3.07 4.69
CA ARG A 361 -10.23 2.94 4.86
C ARG A 361 -9.49 3.00 3.52
N GLY A 362 -10.09 2.48 2.43
CA GLY A 362 -9.54 2.59 1.08
C GLY A 362 -9.30 4.03 0.65
N ARG A 363 -10.20 4.97 0.99
CA ARG A 363 -10.01 6.39 0.74
C ARG A 363 -8.78 6.92 1.46
N GLU A 364 -8.62 6.58 2.73
CA GLU A 364 -7.49 7.02 3.56
C GLU A 364 -6.17 6.47 3.04
N VAL A 365 -6.14 5.19 2.66
CA VAL A 365 -4.99 4.52 2.04
C VAL A 365 -4.58 5.23 0.75
N LEU A 366 -5.55 5.47 -0.15
CA LEU A 366 -5.28 6.12 -1.43
C LEU A 366 -4.89 7.59 -1.25
N SER A 367 -5.50 8.30 -0.29
CA SER A 367 -5.11 9.69 0.02
C SER A 367 -3.67 9.75 0.53
N ALA A 368 -3.29 8.87 1.46
CA ALA A 368 -1.91 8.77 1.94
C ALA A 368 -0.93 8.45 0.81
N LEU A 369 -1.32 7.61 -0.17
CA LEU A 369 -0.50 7.35 -1.36
C LEU A 369 -0.35 8.59 -2.25
N THR A 370 -1.41 9.36 -2.46
CA THR A 370 -1.33 10.61 -3.24
C THR A 370 -0.50 11.70 -2.56
N GLU A 371 -0.39 11.66 -1.24
CA GLU A 371 0.48 12.56 -0.45
C GLU A 371 1.94 12.12 -0.52
N ARG A 372 2.21 10.81 -0.45
CA ARG A 372 3.57 10.25 -0.56
C ARG A 372 4.15 10.34 -1.96
N HIS A 373 3.31 10.17 -2.97
CA HIS A 373 3.69 10.06 -4.38
C HIS A 373 2.89 11.07 -5.22
N PRO A 374 3.09 12.39 -5.00
CA PRO A 374 2.28 13.42 -5.65
C PRO A 374 2.36 13.40 -7.18
N GLU A 375 3.47 12.91 -7.73
CA GLU A 375 3.80 12.77 -9.15
C GLU A 375 3.25 11.50 -9.81
N HIS A 376 2.67 10.56 -9.04
CA HIS A 376 2.15 9.32 -9.59
C HIS A 376 0.66 9.42 -9.92
N ALA A 377 0.29 9.07 -11.16
CA ALA A 377 -1.10 9.16 -11.62
C ALA A 377 -2.00 8.04 -11.08
N LEU A 378 -1.44 6.86 -10.82
CA LEU A 378 -2.22 5.66 -10.49
C LEU A 378 -2.99 5.78 -9.15
N PRO A 379 -2.39 6.22 -8.01
CA PRO A 379 -3.14 6.40 -6.77
C PRO A 379 -4.27 7.41 -6.91
N ARG A 380 -4.05 8.48 -7.67
CA ARG A 380 -5.06 9.50 -7.97
C ARG A 380 -6.21 8.94 -8.79
N ALA A 381 -5.93 8.13 -9.82
CA ALA A 381 -6.96 7.47 -10.60
C ALA A 381 -7.83 6.53 -9.75
N TRP A 382 -7.23 5.77 -8.83
CA TRP A 382 -7.98 4.92 -7.91
C TRP A 382 -8.73 5.70 -6.84
N LEU A 383 -8.20 6.83 -6.35
CA LEU A 383 -8.93 7.73 -5.46
C LEU A 383 -10.13 8.37 -6.16
N ALA A 384 -9.99 8.73 -7.44
CA ALA A 384 -11.11 9.16 -8.27
C ALA A 384 -12.18 8.07 -8.40
N MET A 385 -11.75 6.83 -8.65
CA MET A 385 -12.65 5.67 -8.71
C MET A 385 -13.37 5.46 -7.37
N TRP A 386 -12.68 5.63 -6.23
CA TRP A 386 -13.31 5.56 -4.91
C TRP A 386 -14.48 6.55 -4.79
N HIS A 387 -14.24 7.83 -5.12
CA HIS A 387 -15.30 8.86 -5.06
C HIS A 387 -16.44 8.54 -6.03
N ALA A 388 -16.13 8.08 -7.24
CA ALA A 388 -17.15 7.69 -8.22
C ALA A 388 -18.01 6.53 -7.71
N LEU A 389 -17.39 5.49 -7.14
CA LEU A 389 -18.12 4.35 -6.57
C LEU A 389 -18.89 4.72 -5.30
N ASN A 390 -18.44 5.68 -4.50
CA ASN A 390 -19.19 6.17 -3.34
C ASN A 390 -20.55 6.76 -3.76
N VAL A 391 -20.61 7.42 -4.92
CA VAL A 391 -21.85 7.91 -5.52
C VAL A 391 -22.70 6.77 -6.08
N VAL A 392 -22.10 5.87 -6.86
CA VAL A 392 -22.83 4.74 -7.50
C VAL A 392 -23.38 3.74 -6.49
N LYS A 393 -22.71 3.56 -5.35
CA LYS A 393 -23.18 2.75 -4.22
C LYS A 393 -24.34 3.39 -3.46
N GLY A 394 -24.59 4.69 -3.65
CA GLY A 394 -25.60 5.44 -2.91
C GLY A 394 -25.18 5.79 -1.47
N THR A 395 -23.89 5.66 -1.13
CA THR A 395 -23.36 5.92 0.22
C THR A 395 -22.87 7.37 0.39
N SER A 396 -22.80 8.13 -0.70
CA SER A 396 -22.40 9.55 -0.67
C SER A 396 -23.48 10.44 -0.06
N GLY A 397 -23.12 11.17 1.00
CA GLY A 397 -23.97 12.23 1.56
C GLY A 397 -24.04 13.51 0.71
N ASN A 398 -23.16 13.65 -0.30
CA ASN A 398 -23.18 14.77 -1.24
C ASN A 398 -22.55 14.33 -2.58
N ALA A 399 -23.38 13.81 -3.47
CA ALA A 399 -22.95 13.28 -4.76
C ALA A 399 -22.23 14.34 -5.62
N ALA A 400 -22.70 15.59 -5.62
CA ALA A 400 -22.07 16.66 -6.39
C ALA A 400 -20.62 16.96 -5.93
N ARG A 401 -20.39 16.92 -4.61
CA ARG A 401 -19.04 17.07 -4.04
C ARG A 401 -18.14 15.90 -4.42
N ASP A 402 -18.61 14.67 -4.30
CA ASP A 402 -17.80 13.49 -4.63
C ASP A 402 -17.49 13.41 -6.12
N ILE A 403 -18.43 13.76 -7.00
CA ILE A 403 -18.19 13.88 -8.45
C ILE A 403 -17.09 14.92 -8.71
N LYS A 404 -17.16 16.09 -8.06
CA LYS A 404 -16.13 17.13 -8.20
C LYS A 404 -14.76 16.62 -7.75
N LEU A 405 -14.67 16.00 -6.56
CA LEU A 405 -13.42 15.44 -6.03
C LEU A 405 -12.86 14.35 -6.96
N ALA A 406 -13.71 13.47 -7.50
CA ALA A 406 -13.29 12.44 -8.42
C ALA A 406 -12.59 13.03 -9.67
N ARG A 407 -13.18 14.09 -10.24
CA ARG A 407 -12.64 14.77 -11.42
C ARG A 407 -11.39 15.59 -11.13
N GLU A 408 -11.29 16.17 -9.94
CA GLU A 408 -10.05 16.82 -9.51
C GLU A 408 -8.90 15.82 -9.46
N GLN A 409 -9.13 14.61 -8.94
CA GLN A 409 -8.10 13.57 -8.88
C GLN A 409 -7.70 13.05 -10.27
N THR A 410 -8.65 12.81 -11.19
CA THR A 410 -8.31 12.43 -12.57
C THR A 410 -7.56 13.55 -13.30
N LEU A 411 -7.92 14.81 -13.07
CA LEU A 411 -7.22 15.96 -13.64
C LEU A 411 -5.77 16.03 -13.15
N TYR A 412 -5.53 15.91 -11.84
CA TYR A 412 -4.18 15.86 -11.30
C TYR A 412 -3.39 14.66 -11.83
N ALA A 413 -4.04 13.49 -11.97
CA ALA A 413 -3.42 12.31 -12.57
C ALA A 413 -2.99 12.56 -14.02
N GLN A 414 -3.82 13.22 -14.82
CA GLN A 414 -3.51 13.58 -16.21
C GLN A 414 -2.44 14.67 -16.32
N GLN A 415 -2.35 15.59 -15.35
CA GLN A 415 -1.27 16.57 -15.30
C GLN A 415 0.08 15.91 -15.02
N ALA A 416 0.10 14.90 -14.15
CA ALA A 416 1.29 14.12 -13.84
C ALA A 416 1.68 13.18 -15.00
N GLU A 417 0.73 12.43 -15.54
CA GLU A 417 0.92 11.48 -16.64
C GLU A 417 -0.24 11.59 -17.66
N PRO A 418 -0.09 12.43 -18.72
CA PRO A 418 -1.18 12.70 -19.66
C PRO A 418 -1.78 11.49 -20.39
N ASN A 419 -0.96 10.45 -20.57
CA ASN A 419 -1.34 9.21 -21.26
C ASN A 419 -1.59 8.05 -20.28
N ASN A 420 -1.78 8.30 -18.98
CA ASN A 420 -2.10 7.23 -18.05
C ASN A 420 -3.48 6.65 -18.37
N ALA A 421 -3.49 5.41 -18.87
CA ALA A 421 -4.71 4.76 -19.37
C ALA A 421 -5.77 4.60 -18.28
N MET A 422 -5.38 4.29 -17.04
CA MET A 422 -6.32 4.16 -15.93
C MET A 422 -6.96 5.51 -15.60
N ALA A 423 -6.19 6.60 -15.51
CA ALA A 423 -6.74 7.93 -15.25
C ALA A 423 -7.74 8.39 -16.33
N LEU A 424 -7.42 8.14 -17.61
CA LEU A 424 -8.32 8.40 -18.74
C LEU A 424 -9.58 7.52 -18.66
N ALA A 425 -9.42 6.24 -18.32
CA ALA A 425 -10.53 5.31 -18.19
C ALA A 425 -11.50 5.72 -17.07
N VAL A 426 -10.98 6.16 -15.91
CA VAL A 426 -11.79 6.64 -14.79
C VAL A 426 -12.53 7.93 -15.14
N GLU A 427 -11.89 8.88 -15.84
CA GLU A 427 -12.60 10.10 -16.29
C GLU A 427 -13.73 9.75 -17.28
N GLY A 428 -13.48 8.81 -18.19
CA GLY A 428 -14.50 8.26 -19.07
C GLY A 428 -15.66 7.60 -18.32
N TYR A 429 -15.37 6.83 -17.28
CA TYR A 429 -16.37 6.23 -16.40
C TYR A 429 -17.22 7.29 -15.70
N ILE A 430 -16.61 8.34 -15.15
CA ILE A 430 -17.32 9.46 -14.50
C ILE A 430 -18.26 10.15 -15.49
N HIS A 431 -17.78 10.46 -16.70
CA HIS A 431 -18.62 11.05 -17.74
C HIS A 431 -19.80 10.15 -18.14
N CYS A 432 -19.58 8.84 -18.24
CA CYS A 432 -20.62 7.88 -18.60
C CYS A 432 -21.68 7.70 -17.51
N GLN A 433 -21.25 7.45 -16.27
CA GLN A 433 -22.13 7.00 -15.20
C GLN A 433 -22.72 8.13 -14.38
N LEU A 434 -21.96 9.20 -14.15
CA LEU A 434 -22.31 10.25 -13.19
C LEU A 434 -22.75 11.54 -13.87
N LEU A 435 -22.12 11.91 -14.99
CA LEU A 435 -22.42 13.16 -15.69
C LEU A 435 -23.41 13.00 -16.84
N GLY A 436 -23.54 11.80 -17.42
CA GLY A 436 -24.41 11.58 -18.58
C GLY A 436 -23.90 12.20 -19.87
N ASN A 437 -22.57 12.29 -20.05
CA ASN A 437 -21.94 12.88 -21.24
C ASN A 437 -21.31 11.78 -22.10
N PRO A 438 -22.09 11.00 -22.88
CA PRO A 438 -21.58 9.81 -23.57
C PRO A 438 -20.52 10.12 -24.63
N GLN A 439 -20.58 11.28 -25.28
CA GLN A 439 -19.58 11.69 -26.27
C GLN A 439 -18.21 11.89 -25.61
N GLN A 440 -18.18 12.60 -24.48
CA GLN A 440 -16.94 12.83 -23.74
C GLN A 440 -16.43 11.53 -23.10
N ALA A 441 -17.33 10.70 -22.58
CA ALA A 441 -16.99 9.37 -22.05
C ALA A 441 -16.29 8.51 -23.12
N ASN A 442 -16.89 8.38 -24.31
CA ASN A 442 -16.32 7.60 -25.40
C ASN A 442 -14.97 8.15 -25.88
N SER A 443 -14.80 9.48 -25.89
CA SER A 443 -13.52 10.12 -26.22
C SER A 443 -12.42 9.71 -25.23
N TYR A 444 -12.66 9.85 -23.92
CA TYR A 444 -11.69 9.45 -22.89
C TYR A 444 -11.39 7.95 -22.94
N LEU A 445 -12.42 7.11 -23.07
CA LEU A 445 -12.27 5.65 -23.10
C LEU A 445 -11.52 5.15 -24.35
N THR A 446 -11.75 5.79 -25.50
CA THR A 446 -10.97 5.51 -26.72
C THR A 446 -9.51 5.92 -26.55
N SER A 447 -9.24 7.08 -25.94
CA SER A 447 -7.89 7.52 -25.62
C SER A 447 -7.20 6.60 -24.61
N ALA A 448 -7.91 6.11 -23.59
CA ALA A 448 -7.39 5.17 -22.61
C ALA A 448 -6.93 3.85 -23.26
N VAL A 449 -7.78 3.25 -24.09
CA VAL A 449 -7.47 2.03 -24.84
C VAL A 449 -6.32 2.25 -25.82
N LYS A 450 -6.24 3.42 -26.47
CA LYS A 450 -5.14 3.77 -27.36
C LYS A 450 -3.81 3.92 -26.61
N ALA A 451 -3.85 4.50 -25.40
CA ALA A 451 -2.67 4.71 -24.58
C ALA A 451 -2.11 3.40 -24.01
N ASN A 452 -2.98 2.50 -23.56
CA ASN A 452 -2.62 1.14 -23.17
C ASN A 452 -3.69 0.13 -23.61
N PRO A 453 -3.50 -0.57 -24.74
CA PRO A 453 -4.42 -1.60 -25.20
C PRO A 453 -4.54 -2.79 -24.24
N SER A 454 -3.59 -2.97 -23.33
CA SER A 454 -3.57 -4.02 -22.32
C SER A 454 -4.14 -3.56 -20.97
N GLU A 455 -4.74 -2.37 -20.88
CA GLU A 455 -5.44 -1.91 -19.68
C GLU A 455 -6.87 -2.49 -19.63
N PRO A 456 -7.14 -3.53 -18.81
CA PRO A 456 -8.45 -4.19 -18.81
C PRO A 456 -9.57 -3.26 -18.34
N MET A 457 -9.32 -2.32 -17.42
CA MET A 457 -10.35 -1.41 -16.91
C MET A 457 -10.83 -0.41 -17.97
N ALA A 458 -9.94 0.00 -18.88
CA ALA A 458 -10.30 0.86 -20.01
C ALA A 458 -11.32 0.17 -20.93
N TRP A 459 -11.07 -1.08 -21.29
CA TRP A 459 -12.02 -1.89 -22.09
C TRP A 459 -13.32 -2.16 -21.34
N LEU A 460 -13.25 -2.43 -20.04
CA LEU A 460 -14.42 -2.73 -19.23
C LEU A 460 -15.36 -1.51 -19.09
N PHE A 461 -14.80 -0.31 -18.88
CA PHE A 461 -15.57 0.92 -18.86
C PHE A 461 -16.07 1.34 -20.25
N LYS A 462 -15.31 1.03 -21.30
CA LYS A 462 -15.76 1.20 -22.69
C LYS A 462 -16.99 0.35 -22.99
N SER A 463 -16.94 -0.92 -22.61
CA SER A 463 -18.09 -1.84 -22.68
C SER A 463 -19.31 -1.26 -21.97
N LEU A 464 -19.16 -0.78 -20.74
CA LEU A 464 -20.25 -0.17 -19.99
C LEU A 464 -20.83 1.07 -20.70
N CYS A 465 -19.98 1.93 -21.28
CA CYS A 465 -20.44 3.08 -22.05
C CYS A 465 -21.19 2.67 -23.32
N SER A 466 -20.68 1.67 -24.05
CA SER A 466 -21.34 1.10 -25.23
C SER A 466 -22.69 0.45 -24.88
N ALA A 467 -22.77 -0.27 -23.76
CA ALA A 467 -24.01 -0.90 -23.28
C ALA A 467 -25.06 0.15 -22.86
N ALA A 468 -24.60 1.27 -22.28
CA ALA A 468 -25.48 2.32 -21.81
C ALA A 468 -25.93 3.27 -22.93
N TRP A 469 -25.07 3.60 -23.89
CA TRP A 469 -25.26 4.73 -24.83
C TRP A 469 -24.91 4.43 -26.28
N GLY A 470 -24.32 3.27 -26.56
CA GLY A 470 -23.78 2.92 -27.87
C GLY A 470 -24.37 1.65 -28.44
N SER A 471 -23.53 0.86 -29.10
CA SER A 471 -23.91 -0.42 -29.70
C SER A 471 -23.83 -1.55 -28.67
N SER A 472 -24.93 -2.27 -28.48
CA SER A 472 -25.01 -3.41 -27.58
C SER A 472 -24.04 -4.53 -27.98
N SER A 473 -23.94 -4.85 -29.27
CA SER A 473 -23.04 -5.90 -29.76
C SER A 473 -21.57 -5.53 -29.55
N LEU A 474 -21.20 -4.27 -29.78
CA LEU A 474 -19.86 -3.78 -29.49
C LEU A 474 -19.53 -3.88 -27.99
N SER A 475 -20.51 -3.58 -27.12
CA SER A 475 -20.31 -3.67 -25.67
C SER A 475 -19.92 -5.09 -25.23
N VAL A 476 -20.48 -6.12 -25.86
CA VAL A 476 -20.17 -7.52 -25.57
C VAL A 476 -18.75 -7.86 -26.00
N THR A 477 -18.33 -7.43 -27.19
CA THR A 477 -16.95 -7.62 -27.66
C THR A 477 -15.95 -6.97 -26.72
N GLU A 478 -16.19 -5.71 -26.33
CA GLU A 478 -15.31 -4.96 -25.43
C GLU A 478 -15.22 -5.62 -24.04
N ALA A 479 -16.32 -6.16 -23.52
CA ALA A 479 -16.33 -6.89 -22.26
C ALA A 479 -15.47 -8.16 -22.31
N TYR A 480 -15.57 -8.92 -23.40
CA TYR A 480 -14.75 -10.14 -23.57
C TYR A 480 -13.27 -9.84 -23.75
N VAL A 481 -12.91 -8.74 -24.42
CA VAL A 481 -11.52 -8.27 -24.48
C VAL A 481 -11.01 -7.92 -23.09
N ALA A 482 -11.78 -7.20 -22.27
CA ALA A 482 -11.38 -6.90 -20.90
C ALA A 482 -11.12 -8.19 -20.08
N ARG A 483 -11.98 -9.21 -20.23
CA ARG A 483 -11.83 -10.49 -19.54
C ARG A 483 -10.63 -11.31 -20.00
N SER A 484 -10.27 -11.25 -21.28
CA SER A 484 -9.09 -11.97 -21.78
C SER A 484 -7.78 -11.33 -21.29
N LEU A 485 -7.79 -10.02 -21.05
CA LEU A 485 -6.63 -9.28 -20.53
C LEU A 485 -6.36 -9.56 -19.04
N SER A 486 -7.36 -9.96 -18.25
CA SER A 486 -7.17 -10.29 -16.83
C SER A 486 -7.99 -11.52 -16.38
N PRO A 487 -7.55 -12.74 -16.74
CA PRO A 487 -8.33 -13.97 -16.50
C PRO A 487 -8.38 -14.42 -15.04
N VAL A 488 -7.47 -13.97 -14.17
CA VAL A 488 -7.37 -14.40 -12.75
C VAL A 488 -7.51 -13.21 -11.79
N ASP A 489 -8.13 -12.12 -12.25
CA ASP A 489 -8.22 -10.88 -11.47
C ASP A 489 -8.97 -11.05 -10.13
N PRO A 490 -8.50 -10.45 -9.02
CA PRO A 490 -9.27 -10.45 -7.76
C PRO A 490 -10.64 -9.75 -7.89
N LEU A 491 -10.78 -8.81 -8.82
CA LEU A 491 -12.02 -8.09 -9.12
C LEU A 491 -12.90 -8.82 -10.15
N GLN A 492 -12.71 -10.12 -10.39
CA GLN A 492 -13.52 -10.92 -11.32
C GLN A 492 -15.04 -10.72 -11.16
N TYR A 493 -15.53 -10.48 -9.93
CA TYR A 493 -16.95 -10.20 -9.70
C TYR A 493 -17.43 -8.96 -10.48
N PHE A 494 -16.57 -7.93 -10.61
CA PHE A 494 -16.84 -6.68 -11.30
C PHE A 494 -16.78 -6.87 -12.82
N PHE A 495 -15.82 -7.65 -13.33
CA PHE A 495 -15.77 -8.05 -14.75
C PHE A 495 -17.03 -8.82 -15.15
N ASN A 496 -17.45 -9.78 -14.33
CA ASN A 496 -18.67 -10.55 -14.55
C ASN A 496 -19.92 -9.67 -14.51
N LEU A 497 -19.99 -8.67 -13.61
CA LEU A 497 -21.08 -7.70 -13.61
C LEU A 497 -21.15 -6.94 -14.93
N LEU A 498 -20.05 -6.31 -15.35
CA LEU A 498 -20.06 -5.42 -16.51
C LEU A 498 -20.24 -6.19 -17.82
N THR A 499 -19.71 -7.41 -17.91
CA THR A 499 -20.03 -8.33 -19.01
C THR A 499 -21.51 -8.72 -19.00
N GLY A 500 -22.09 -8.98 -17.82
CA GLY A 500 -23.51 -9.23 -17.68
C GLY A 500 -24.37 -8.06 -18.14
N ASN A 501 -23.98 -6.81 -17.83
CA ASN A 501 -24.67 -5.62 -18.32
C ASN A 501 -24.58 -5.48 -19.85
N ALA A 502 -23.44 -5.78 -20.45
CA ALA A 502 -23.27 -5.79 -21.91
C ALA A 502 -24.18 -6.84 -22.57
N LEU A 503 -24.20 -8.06 -22.04
CA LEU A 503 -25.07 -9.15 -22.50
C LEU A 503 -26.55 -8.82 -22.30
N LEU A 504 -26.91 -8.18 -21.18
CA LEU A 504 -28.26 -7.69 -20.93
C LEU A 504 -28.66 -6.65 -21.98
N ALA A 505 -27.80 -5.66 -22.24
CA ALA A 505 -28.03 -4.64 -23.25
C ALA A 505 -28.24 -5.26 -24.65
N ASP A 506 -27.51 -6.34 -24.97
CA ASP A 506 -27.61 -7.10 -26.22
C ASP A 506 -28.71 -8.17 -26.23
N HIS A 507 -29.59 -8.20 -25.21
CA HIS A 507 -30.69 -9.16 -25.06
C HIS A 507 -30.27 -10.64 -24.96
N GLN A 508 -29.02 -10.92 -24.60
CA GLN A 508 -28.52 -12.27 -24.31
C GLN A 508 -28.74 -12.63 -22.83
N LEU A 509 -30.02 -12.72 -22.44
CA LEU A 509 -30.47 -12.72 -21.04
C LEU A 509 -29.95 -13.91 -20.21
N GLU A 510 -29.93 -15.12 -20.78
CA GLU A 510 -29.42 -16.32 -20.08
C GLU A 510 -27.93 -16.23 -19.76
N GLN A 511 -27.16 -15.68 -20.70
CA GLN A 511 -25.72 -15.46 -20.50
C GLN A 511 -25.46 -14.34 -19.50
N ALA A 512 -26.29 -13.28 -19.52
CA ALA A 512 -26.27 -12.22 -18.53
C ALA A 512 -26.54 -12.78 -17.12
N LEU A 513 -27.53 -13.68 -16.96
CA LEU A 513 -27.80 -14.39 -15.70
C LEU A 513 -26.61 -15.24 -15.26
N ALA A 514 -25.95 -15.96 -16.18
CA ALA A 514 -24.78 -16.76 -15.86
C ALA A 514 -23.64 -15.88 -15.31
N CYS A 515 -23.36 -14.75 -15.95
CA CYS A 515 -22.36 -13.79 -15.49
C CYS A 515 -22.75 -13.18 -14.13
N GLY A 516 -24.01 -12.77 -13.95
CA GLY A 516 -24.48 -12.23 -12.68
C GLY A 516 -24.37 -13.24 -11.53
N ARG A 517 -24.62 -14.53 -11.77
CA ARG A 517 -24.42 -15.60 -10.77
C ARG A 517 -22.95 -15.79 -10.42
N LEU A 518 -22.04 -15.76 -11.39
CA LEU A 518 -20.61 -15.82 -11.13
C LEU A 518 -20.13 -14.61 -10.30
N SER A 519 -20.66 -13.43 -10.61
CA SER A 519 -20.41 -12.21 -9.84
C SER A 519 -20.88 -12.36 -8.38
N LEU A 520 -22.11 -12.83 -8.14
CA LEU A 520 -22.62 -13.03 -6.77
C LEU A 520 -21.91 -14.15 -6.00
N ARG A 521 -21.41 -15.20 -6.67
CA ARG A 521 -20.61 -16.24 -6.01
C ARG A 521 -19.33 -15.67 -5.41
N ALA A 522 -18.67 -14.78 -6.14
CA ALA A 522 -17.49 -14.08 -5.65
C ALA A 522 -17.86 -13.00 -4.62
N ASN A 523 -19.07 -12.44 -4.73
CA ASN A 523 -19.50 -11.32 -3.91
C ASN A 523 -21.03 -11.28 -3.72
N LYS A 524 -21.48 -11.95 -2.65
CA LYS A 524 -22.91 -12.18 -2.38
C LYS A 524 -23.74 -10.93 -2.08
N HIS A 525 -23.10 -9.82 -1.69
CA HIS A 525 -23.77 -8.58 -1.27
C HIS A 525 -23.70 -7.49 -2.36
N HIS A 526 -23.36 -7.85 -3.60
CA HIS A 526 -23.15 -6.87 -4.66
C HIS A 526 -24.45 -6.31 -5.24
N VAL A 527 -24.92 -5.20 -4.68
CA VAL A 527 -26.16 -4.50 -5.10
C VAL A 527 -26.24 -4.28 -6.63
N PRO A 528 -25.20 -3.78 -7.33
CA PRO A 528 -25.22 -3.69 -8.79
C PRO A 528 -25.53 -5.01 -9.52
N THR A 529 -25.01 -6.14 -9.05
CA THR A 529 -25.28 -7.46 -9.64
C THR A 529 -26.70 -7.93 -9.37
N LEU A 530 -27.27 -7.63 -8.20
CA LEU A 530 -28.67 -7.90 -7.92
C LEU A 530 -29.58 -7.17 -8.92
N ARG A 531 -29.27 -5.91 -9.25
CA ARG A 531 -30.01 -5.12 -10.27
C ARG A 531 -29.94 -5.75 -11.66
N LEU A 532 -28.75 -6.23 -12.07
CA LEU A 532 -28.58 -6.96 -13.33
C LEU A 532 -29.45 -8.22 -13.36
N LEU A 533 -29.34 -9.09 -12.35
CA LEU A 533 -30.09 -10.35 -12.28
C LEU A 533 -31.60 -10.11 -12.26
N LEU A 534 -32.04 -9.15 -11.46
CA LEU A 534 -33.44 -8.73 -11.35
C LEU A 534 -34.00 -8.32 -12.71
N THR A 535 -33.25 -7.52 -13.47
CA THR A 535 -33.65 -7.06 -14.80
C THR A 535 -33.73 -8.22 -15.79
N ALA A 536 -32.72 -9.10 -15.81
CA ALA A 536 -32.73 -10.27 -16.68
C ALA A 536 -33.86 -11.26 -16.35
N TYR A 537 -34.17 -11.49 -15.07
CA TYR A 537 -35.30 -12.34 -14.66
C TYR A 537 -36.66 -11.74 -15.03
N ALA A 538 -36.84 -10.44 -14.84
CA ALA A 538 -38.07 -9.74 -15.22
C ALA A 538 -38.35 -9.89 -16.72
N GLU A 539 -37.33 -9.68 -17.56
CA GLU A 539 -37.47 -9.75 -19.03
C GLU A 539 -37.62 -11.18 -19.57
N LEU A 540 -37.08 -12.18 -18.86
CA LEU A 540 -37.34 -13.59 -19.16
C LEU A 540 -38.72 -14.06 -18.68
N GLY A 541 -39.51 -13.21 -18.01
CA GLY A 541 -40.79 -13.59 -17.41
C GLY A 541 -40.67 -14.53 -16.21
N LYS A 542 -39.47 -14.68 -15.64
CA LYS A 542 -39.17 -15.51 -14.47
C LYS A 542 -39.43 -14.73 -13.18
N ILE A 543 -40.72 -14.43 -12.95
CA ILE A 543 -41.16 -13.49 -11.93
C ILE A 543 -40.83 -13.95 -10.51
N ASP A 544 -40.93 -15.25 -10.22
CA ASP A 544 -40.67 -15.78 -8.87
C ASP A 544 -39.18 -15.67 -8.50
N GLU A 545 -38.29 -16.02 -9.43
CA GLU A 545 -36.85 -15.79 -9.25
C GLU A 545 -36.52 -14.29 -9.16
N GLY A 546 -37.18 -13.45 -9.97
CA GLY A 546 -37.05 -11.99 -9.91
C GLY A 546 -37.44 -11.42 -8.54
N LYS A 547 -38.54 -11.91 -7.94
CA LYS A 547 -38.98 -11.54 -6.59
C LYS A 547 -38.00 -11.99 -5.50
N ALA A 548 -37.38 -13.17 -5.65
CA ALA A 548 -36.35 -13.63 -4.72
C ALA A 548 -35.13 -12.70 -4.74
N ILE A 549 -34.67 -12.29 -5.93
CA ILE A 549 -33.59 -11.30 -6.06
C ILE A 549 -34.03 -9.93 -5.53
N MET A 550 -35.28 -9.50 -5.75
CA MET A 550 -35.81 -8.26 -5.19
C MET A 550 -35.79 -8.25 -3.66
N ALA A 551 -36.18 -9.37 -3.02
CA ALA A 551 -36.14 -9.49 -1.56
C ALA A 551 -34.70 -9.33 -1.04
N GLN A 552 -33.72 -9.93 -1.72
CA GLN A 552 -32.31 -9.74 -1.40
C GLN A 552 -31.87 -8.28 -1.61
N LEU A 553 -32.24 -7.66 -2.74
CA LEU A 553 -31.92 -6.25 -3.02
C LEU A 553 -32.45 -5.31 -1.93
N ARG A 554 -33.67 -5.52 -1.44
CA ARG A 554 -34.25 -4.73 -0.35
C ARG A 554 -33.56 -4.95 1.00
N ALA A 555 -33.01 -6.14 1.24
CA ALA A 555 -32.23 -6.42 2.44
C ALA A 555 -30.87 -5.70 2.42
N GLU A 556 -30.21 -5.66 1.25
CA GLU A 556 -28.92 -4.99 1.08
C GLU A 556 -29.02 -3.47 0.95
N ALA A 557 -30.13 -2.96 0.40
CA ALA A 557 -30.36 -1.53 0.20
C ALA A 557 -31.80 -1.13 0.60
N PRO A 558 -32.08 -1.01 1.92
CA PRO A 558 -33.44 -0.75 2.41
C PRO A 558 -34.04 0.59 1.98
N GLU A 559 -33.19 1.60 1.78
CA GLU A 559 -33.58 2.96 1.37
C GLU A 559 -33.64 3.13 -0.16
N LEU A 560 -33.41 2.06 -0.93
CA LEU A 560 -33.44 2.11 -2.38
C LEU A 560 -34.88 2.26 -2.89
N THR A 561 -35.11 3.30 -3.68
CA THR A 561 -36.35 3.57 -4.39
C THR A 561 -36.03 3.72 -5.86
N VAL A 562 -37.04 3.65 -6.72
CA VAL A 562 -36.82 3.82 -8.16
C VAL A 562 -36.32 5.24 -8.46
N SER A 563 -36.88 6.26 -7.79
CA SER A 563 -36.43 7.64 -7.93
C SER A 563 -35.00 7.83 -7.42
N SER A 564 -34.64 7.24 -6.27
CA SER A 564 -33.28 7.36 -5.75
C SER A 564 -32.28 6.69 -6.69
N TYR A 565 -32.56 5.48 -7.20
CA TYR A 565 -31.71 4.80 -8.19
C TYR A 565 -31.49 5.61 -9.46
N VAL A 566 -32.57 6.15 -10.03
CA VAL A 566 -32.51 6.94 -11.25
C VAL A 566 -31.63 8.19 -11.01
N SER A 567 -31.82 8.88 -9.88
CA SER A 567 -31.05 10.07 -9.50
C SER A 567 -29.56 9.85 -9.19
N MET A 568 -29.11 8.62 -8.93
CA MET A 568 -27.70 8.30 -8.67
C MET A 568 -26.78 8.47 -9.90
N GLY A 569 -27.33 8.80 -11.07
CA GLY A 569 -26.57 8.97 -12.31
C GLY A 569 -27.44 9.60 -13.39
N SER A 570 -27.06 9.42 -14.66
CA SER A 570 -27.83 10.03 -15.74
C SER A 570 -29.16 9.33 -16.00
N ASN A 571 -30.26 10.08 -15.80
CA ASN A 571 -31.62 9.64 -16.09
C ASN A 571 -31.83 9.32 -17.58
N GLU A 572 -31.01 9.85 -18.47
CA GLU A 572 -31.17 9.64 -19.91
C GLU A 572 -30.64 8.29 -20.38
N SER A 573 -29.95 7.52 -19.54
CA SER A 573 -29.35 6.24 -19.94
C SER A 573 -30.42 5.17 -20.22
N PRO A 574 -30.48 4.62 -21.46
CA PRO A 574 -31.36 3.49 -21.80
C PRO A 574 -31.24 2.30 -20.85
N LEU A 575 -30.01 1.87 -20.53
CA LEU A 575 -29.78 0.74 -19.62
C LEU A 575 -30.30 1.04 -18.21
N ARG A 576 -30.10 2.27 -17.71
CA ARG A 576 -30.60 2.68 -16.38
C ARG A 576 -32.12 2.68 -16.35
N GLN A 577 -32.77 3.22 -17.37
CA GLN A 577 -34.24 3.24 -17.48
C GLN A 577 -34.82 1.83 -17.58
N ARG A 578 -34.15 0.93 -18.31
CA ARG A 578 -34.53 -0.49 -18.40
C ARG A 578 -34.48 -1.19 -17.04
N ILE A 579 -33.41 -0.98 -16.27
CA ILE A 579 -33.29 -1.50 -14.90
C ILE A 579 -34.38 -0.90 -13.98
N ALA A 580 -34.63 0.41 -14.08
CA ALA A 580 -35.67 1.08 -13.29
C ALA A 580 -37.08 0.54 -13.62
N HIS A 581 -37.35 0.22 -14.89
CA HIS A 581 -38.60 -0.41 -15.31
C HIS A 581 -38.77 -1.80 -14.68
N ALA A 582 -37.75 -2.64 -14.70
CA ALA A 582 -37.80 -3.96 -14.06
C ALA A 582 -38.01 -3.87 -12.53
N MET A 583 -37.40 -2.88 -11.87
CA MET A 583 -37.63 -2.61 -10.46
C MET A 583 -39.09 -2.25 -10.16
N ARG A 584 -39.71 -1.38 -10.98
CA ARG A 584 -41.13 -1.03 -10.86
C ARG A 584 -42.03 -2.25 -11.04
N GLN A 585 -41.77 -3.04 -12.08
CA GLN A 585 -42.54 -4.25 -12.37
C GLN A 585 -42.51 -5.26 -11.21
N LEU A 586 -41.38 -5.36 -10.51
CA LEU A 586 -41.19 -6.28 -9.39
C LEU A 586 -41.50 -5.66 -8.02
N GLY A 587 -42.08 -4.45 -7.99
CA GLY A 587 -42.68 -3.86 -6.79
C GLY A 587 -41.74 -3.05 -5.89
N LEU A 588 -40.65 -2.48 -6.43
CA LEU A 588 -39.86 -1.49 -5.70
C LEU A 588 -40.64 -0.16 -5.60
N PRO A 589 -40.68 0.52 -4.43
CA PRO A 589 -41.35 1.81 -4.28
C PRO A 589 -40.76 2.89 -5.20
N GLU A 590 -41.62 3.79 -5.69
CA GLU A 590 -41.18 4.90 -6.54
C GLU A 590 -40.44 5.97 -5.73
N THR A 591 -40.90 6.24 -4.49
CA THR A 591 -40.38 7.29 -3.59
C THR A 591 -40.14 6.77 -2.19
#